data_AF-A0AA35VQT8-F1
#
_entry.id   AF-A0AA35VQT8-F1
#
_cell.length_a   1.000
_cell.length_b   1.000
_cell.length_c   1.000
_cell.angle_alpha   90.00
_cell.angle_beta   90.00
_cell.angle_gamma   90.00
#
_symmetry.space_group_name_H-M   'P 1'
#
loop_
_entity.id
_entity.type
_entity.pdbx_description
1 polymer ?
#
loop_
_entity_poly.entity_id
_entity_poly.type
_entity_poly.pdbx_seq_one_letter_code
_entity_poly.pdbx_strand_id
1 'polypeptide(L)'
;MKDHNLHYKRWFKDMYRRQTSWIPAYFKDMPIHGRMKTTSRSESANSFFNKYLHHGNFLLYFMVNYDTDTGCHGKPCNMQRHLDNATKRSRHKFGMGIGLEQHVAKVYTNTDFLEVRKEIYKGAWNCSIDSVENMNGWQVVMITHLDKRRQVKTKCKVELKVPEKEINCTCELFKRMGILCRRVFAVLKNNHIEEIPEQYILRRWRRDIISSHLLVNKNGLAEMEDKTFKLLTEAYSNMEYCLERLQNDKGKLEYFFKTTRAMRRVFDQDPVNTIALDDSDEAVFTLFGVSIPEHIEVNIPPVVHNKWGGTKKRMVSAVERAAASSKSGPRKCIGCNLYVNHNWRTCKVRIVHEKSNCS
;
A
#
# COMPACT_ATOMS: atom_id res chain seq x y z
N MET A 1 12.53 -29.24 -20.92
CA MET A 1 12.62 -28.48 -22.20
C MET A 1 12.90 -29.40 -23.39
N LYS A 2 13.85 -30.34 -23.25
CA LYS A 2 14.04 -31.48 -24.17
C LYS A 2 12.91 -32.51 -24.02
N ASP A 3 12.49 -32.80 -22.80
CA ASP A 3 11.49 -33.85 -22.47
C ASP A 3 10.08 -33.60 -23.02
N HIS A 4 9.79 -32.36 -23.46
CA HIS A 4 8.50 -31.98 -24.05
C HIS A 4 8.62 -31.50 -25.50
N ASN A 5 9.78 -31.62 -26.14
CA ASN A 5 9.96 -31.23 -27.55
C ASN A 5 9.53 -29.77 -27.86
N LEU A 6 9.70 -28.85 -26.90
CA LEU A 6 9.29 -27.44 -27.09
C LEU A 6 10.41 -26.58 -27.69
N HIS A 7 11.63 -27.10 -27.75
CA HIS A 7 12.84 -26.37 -28.12
C HIS A 7 12.90 -25.94 -29.60
N TYR A 8 12.10 -26.54 -30.49
CA TYR A 8 12.03 -26.14 -31.91
C TYR A 8 10.85 -25.23 -32.25
N LYS A 9 9.88 -25.05 -31.33
CA LYS A 9 8.69 -24.24 -31.60
C LYS A 9 9.04 -22.75 -31.54
N ARG A 10 8.80 -22.03 -32.65
CA ARG A 10 9.09 -20.60 -32.81
C ARG A 10 8.46 -19.73 -31.71
N TRP A 11 7.16 -19.91 -31.44
CA TRP A 11 6.45 -19.14 -30.41
C TRP A 11 7.08 -19.30 -29.02
N PHE A 12 7.60 -20.49 -28.70
CA PHE A 12 8.21 -20.78 -27.40
C PHE A 12 9.61 -20.17 -27.31
N LYS A 13 10.41 -20.25 -28.38
CA LYS A 13 11.70 -19.54 -28.47
C LYS A 13 11.51 -18.03 -28.31
N ASP A 14 10.49 -17.46 -28.96
CA ASP A 14 10.21 -16.03 -28.89
C ASP A 14 9.70 -15.61 -27.51
N MET A 15 8.90 -16.45 -26.84
CA MET A 15 8.50 -16.22 -25.45
C MET A 15 9.71 -16.28 -24.50
N TYR A 16 10.53 -17.31 -24.62
CA TYR A 16 11.69 -17.55 -23.75
C TYR A 16 12.77 -16.47 -23.95
N ARG A 17 12.96 -15.95 -25.16
CA ARG A 17 13.82 -14.77 -25.41
C ARG A 17 13.38 -13.54 -24.62
N ARG A 18 12.09 -13.41 -24.31
CA ARG A 18 11.52 -12.31 -23.52
C ARG A 18 11.47 -12.62 -22.02
N GLN A 19 12.12 -13.70 -21.56
CA GLN A 19 12.09 -14.10 -20.15
C GLN A 19 12.66 -13.03 -19.21
N THR A 20 13.55 -12.17 -19.68
CA THR A 20 14.07 -11.02 -18.92
C THR A 20 13.00 -9.96 -18.65
N SER A 21 11.93 -9.93 -19.45
CA SER A 21 10.75 -9.10 -19.25
C SER A 21 9.63 -9.82 -18.48
N TRP A 22 9.81 -11.09 -18.13
CA TRP A 22 8.81 -11.82 -17.36
C TRP A 22 8.85 -11.38 -15.90
N ILE A 23 7.67 -11.19 -15.33
CA ILE A 23 7.53 -10.97 -13.90
C ILE A 23 7.96 -12.27 -13.20
N PRO A 24 8.89 -12.23 -12.23
CA PRO A 24 9.29 -13.41 -11.49
C PRO A 24 8.09 -14.13 -10.89
N ALA A 25 8.01 -15.46 -11.06
CA ALA A 25 6.94 -16.25 -10.48
C ALA A 25 6.93 -16.17 -8.94
N TYR A 26 8.12 -15.95 -8.34
CA TYR A 26 8.30 -15.75 -6.92
C TYR A 26 9.15 -14.51 -6.67
N PHE A 27 8.61 -13.54 -5.94
CA PHE A 27 9.30 -12.31 -5.58
C PHE A 27 10.15 -12.44 -4.31
N LYS A 28 10.76 -13.61 -4.10
CA LYS A 28 11.47 -13.89 -2.85
C LYS A 28 12.73 -13.04 -2.71
N ASP A 29 13.40 -12.84 -3.84
CA ASP A 29 14.71 -12.19 -3.93
C ASP A 29 14.62 -10.78 -4.51
N MET A 30 13.42 -10.34 -4.90
CA MET A 30 13.20 -9.00 -5.45
C MET A 30 12.86 -8.03 -4.31
N PRO A 31 13.54 -6.87 -4.23
CA PRO A 31 13.21 -5.82 -3.27
C PRO A 31 11.84 -5.20 -3.56
N ILE A 32 10.77 -5.86 -3.14
CA ILE A 32 9.43 -5.27 -3.17
C ILE A 32 9.33 -4.43 -1.91
N HIS A 33 9.80 -3.19 -1.97
CA HIS A 33 9.78 -2.25 -0.84
C HIS A 33 8.35 -1.75 -0.49
N GLY A 34 7.35 -2.63 -0.45
CA GLY A 34 5.96 -2.29 -0.18
C GLY A 34 5.04 -3.49 0.03
N ARG A 35 3.87 -3.22 0.63
CA ARG A 35 2.78 -4.20 0.86
C ARG A 35 1.89 -4.39 -0.38
N MET A 36 2.37 -4.06 -1.57
CA MET A 36 1.55 -4.12 -2.77
C MET A 36 1.43 -5.55 -3.26
N LYS A 37 0.27 -6.15 -3.02
CA LYS A 37 -0.18 -7.29 -3.83
C LYS A 37 -0.34 -6.82 -5.28
N THR A 38 -0.14 -7.71 -6.25
CA THR A 38 -0.12 -7.40 -7.69
C THR A 38 -1.29 -6.55 -8.19
N THR A 39 -2.47 -6.62 -7.56
CA THR A 39 -3.67 -5.84 -7.91
C THR A 39 -3.99 -4.69 -6.96
N SER A 40 -3.31 -4.57 -5.81
CA SER A 40 -3.65 -3.59 -4.76
C SER A 40 -3.53 -2.14 -5.24
N ARG A 41 -2.62 -1.87 -6.19
CA ARG A 41 -2.43 -0.54 -6.80
C ARG A 41 -3.62 -0.11 -7.64
N SER A 42 -4.04 -0.99 -8.54
CA SER A 42 -5.19 -0.73 -9.41
C SER A 42 -6.48 -0.74 -8.60
N GLU A 43 -6.61 -1.59 -7.58
CA GLU A 43 -7.78 -1.62 -6.70
C GLU A 43 -7.89 -0.33 -5.88
N SER A 44 -6.78 0.18 -5.32
CA SER A 44 -6.82 1.44 -4.58
C SER A 44 -7.10 2.63 -5.49
N ALA A 45 -6.48 2.67 -6.67
CA ALA A 45 -6.71 3.72 -7.66
C ALA A 45 -8.16 3.68 -8.15
N ASN A 46 -8.68 2.51 -8.51
CA ASN A 46 -10.07 2.35 -8.91
C ASN A 46 -11.03 2.71 -7.77
N SER A 47 -10.76 2.27 -6.53
CA SER A 47 -11.58 2.65 -5.38
C SER A 47 -11.57 4.16 -5.11
N PHE A 48 -10.47 4.84 -5.42
CA PHE A 48 -10.35 6.28 -5.31
C PHE A 48 -11.14 6.98 -6.42
N PHE A 49 -10.89 6.63 -7.70
CA PHE A 49 -11.49 7.29 -8.86
C PHE A 49 -12.96 6.91 -9.11
N ASN A 50 -13.41 5.72 -8.72
CA ASN A 50 -14.80 5.28 -8.91
C ASN A 50 -15.82 6.19 -8.19
N LYS A 51 -15.39 6.98 -7.20
CA LYS A 51 -16.25 7.98 -6.53
C LYS A 51 -16.60 9.17 -7.44
N TYR A 52 -15.79 9.42 -8.47
CA TYR A 52 -15.89 10.57 -9.36
C TYR A 52 -16.39 10.19 -10.76
N LEU A 53 -16.46 8.89 -11.05
CA LEU A 53 -16.89 8.34 -12.34
C LEU A 53 -18.37 7.98 -12.30
N HIS A 54 -19.24 9.00 -12.37
CA HIS A 54 -20.68 8.80 -12.65
C HIS A 54 -20.97 9.07 -14.13
N HIS A 55 -21.91 8.33 -14.71
CA HIS A 55 -22.24 8.37 -16.14
C HIS A 55 -22.72 9.74 -16.66
N GLY A 56 -23.04 10.69 -15.77
CA GLY A 56 -23.44 12.06 -16.13
C GLY A 56 -22.44 13.15 -15.71
N ASN A 57 -21.26 12.79 -15.23
CA ASN A 57 -20.25 13.79 -14.84
C ASN A 57 -19.49 14.31 -16.06
N PHE A 58 -19.44 15.63 -16.21
CA PHE A 58 -18.58 16.27 -17.20
C PHE A 58 -17.10 16.03 -16.89
N LEU A 59 -16.25 15.98 -17.93
CA LEU A 59 -14.80 15.84 -17.78
C LEU A 59 -14.22 16.92 -16.85
N LEU A 60 -14.75 18.14 -16.93
CA LEU A 60 -14.40 19.24 -16.04
C LEU A 60 -14.66 18.90 -14.57
N TYR A 61 -15.79 18.27 -14.26
CA TYR A 61 -16.12 17.84 -12.90
C TYR A 61 -15.16 16.75 -12.40
N PHE A 62 -14.72 15.85 -13.29
CA PHE A 62 -13.67 14.90 -12.95
C PHE A 62 -12.34 15.62 -12.65
N MET A 63 -11.91 16.57 -13.49
CA MET A 63 -10.66 17.29 -13.29
C MET A 63 -10.67 18.13 -12.01
N VAL A 64 -11.74 18.88 -11.75
CA VAL A 64 -11.88 19.66 -10.51
C VAL A 64 -11.84 18.76 -9.27
N ASN A 65 -12.53 17.62 -9.28
CA ASN A 65 -12.47 16.68 -8.16
C ASN A 65 -11.12 15.96 -8.06
N TYR A 66 -10.48 15.67 -9.19
CA TYR A 66 -9.13 15.11 -9.24
C TYR A 66 -8.17 16.07 -8.54
N ASP A 67 -8.14 17.34 -8.94
CA ASP A 67 -7.24 18.34 -8.37
C ASP A 67 -7.57 18.65 -6.91
N THR A 68 -8.85 18.70 -6.55
CA THR A 68 -9.27 18.93 -5.16
C THR A 68 -8.87 17.76 -4.25
N ASP A 69 -9.03 16.52 -4.70
CA ASP A 69 -8.86 15.33 -3.86
C ASP A 69 -7.45 14.71 -3.95
N THR A 70 -6.69 15.00 -5.02
CA THR A 70 -5.25 14.69 -5.14
C THR A 70 -4.35 15.84 -4.73
N GLY A 71 -4.85 17.08 -4.77
CA GLY A 71 -4.12 18.28 -4.39
C GLY A 71 -3.79 18.36 -2.91
N CYS A 72 -2.95 19.34 -2.55
CA CYS A 72 -2.41 19.49 -1.20
C CYS A 72 -3.48 19.78 -0.13
N HIS A 73 -4.68 20.25 -0.52
CA HIS A 73 -5.84 20.46 0.35
C HIS A 73 -6.79 19.25 0.43
N GLY A 74 -6.51 18.20 -0.33
CA GLY A 74 -7.35 17.00 -0.44
C GLY A 74 -7.30 16.09 0.78
N LYS A 75 -8.21 15.11 0.80
CA LYS A 75 -8.32 14.08 1.86
C LYS A 75 -7.00 13.34 2.17
N PRO A 76 -6.13 12.99 1.18
CA PRO A 76 -4.87 12.31 1.47
C PRO A 76 -3.91 13.14 2.30
N CYS A 77 -3.82 14.46 2.07
CA CYS A 77 -2.93 15.34 2.80
C CYS A 77 -3.43 15.58 4.24
N ASN A 78 -4.74 15.78 4.42
CA ASN A 78 -5.34 15.84 5.75
C ASN A 78 -5.13 14.54 6.54
N MET A 79 -5.34 13.38 5.89
CA MET A 79 -5.06 12.07 6.49
C MET A 79 -3.58 11.95 6.90
N GLN A 80 -2.66 12.36 6.03
CA GLN A 80 -1.22 12.36 6.34
C GLN A 80 -0.92 13.25 7.55
N ARG A 81 -1.45 14.47 7.63
CA ARG A 81 -1.31 15.37 8.79
C ARG A 81 -1.84 14.73 10.08
N HIS A 82 -2.98 14.05 10.02
CA HIS A 82 -3.52 13.33 11.18
C HIS A 82 -2.58 12.22 11.64
N LEU A 83 -2.04 11.43 10.71
CA LEU A 83 -1.09 10.35 10.99
C LEU A 83 0.25 10.86 11.53
N ASP A 84 0.76 11.97 11.00
CA ASP A 84 1.99 12.60 11.45
C ASP A 84 1.81 13.16 12.87
N ASN A 85 0.71 13.87 13.13
CA ASN A 85 0.38 14.36 14.47
C ASN A 85 0.19 13.21 15.47
N ALA A 86 -0.48 12.13 15.06
CA ALA A 86 -0.63 10.92 15.88
C ALA A 86 0.72 10.27 16.17
N THR A 87 1.67 10.34 15.23
CA THR A 87 3.04 9.84 15.43
C THR A 87 3.82 10.71 16.40
N LYS A 88 3.79 12.05 16.23
CA LYS A 88 4.46 13.00 17.12
C LYS A 88 3.96 12.92 18.56
N ARG A 89 2.64 12.78 18.74
CA ARG A 89 1.99 12.73 20.07
C ARG A 89 1.99 11.34 20.70
N SER A 90 2.44 10.32 19.98
CA SER A 90 2.40 8.95 20.47
C SER A 90 3.35 8.79 21.66
N ARG A 91 2.79 8.33 22.78
CA ARG A 91 3.56 7.87 23.94
C ARG A 91 3.40 6.36 24.04
N HIS A 92 4.44 5.63 23.67
CA HIS A 92 4.39 4.18 23.66
C HIS A 92 4.61 3.62 25.07
N LYS A 93 3.71 2.74 25.50
CA LYS A 93 3.97 1.87 26.67
C LYS A 93 4.78 0.67 26.19
N PHE A 94 6.00 0.56 26.70
CA PHE A 94 6.90 -0.57 26.43
C PHE A 94 6.47 -1.75 27.29
N GLY A 95 6.10 -2.86 26.65
CA GLY A 95 5.56 -4.00 27.39
C GLY A 95 6.59 -5.07 27.72
N MET A 96 7.80 -5.02 27.15
CA MET A 96 8.78 -6.09 27.31
C MET A 96 10.13 -5.63 27.86
N GLY A 97 10.34 -4.34 28.09
CA GLY A 97 11.61 -3.79 28.63
C GLY A 97 12.83 -4.04 27.74
N ILE A 98 12.63 -4.34 26.46
CA ILE A 98 13.71 -4.63 25.50
C ILE A 98 14.12 -3.32 24.83
N GLY A 99 15.43 -3.00 24.81
CA GLY A 99 15.96 -1.80 24.16
C GLY A 99 15.56 -1.67 22.68
N LEU A 100 15.37 -2.80 21.97
CA LEU A 100 14.85 -2.83 20.60
C LEU A 100 13.48 -2.16 20.46
N GLU A 101 12.57 -2.34 21.43
CA GLU A 101 11.25 -1.70 21.37
C GLU A 101 11.39 -0.17 21.50
N GLN A 102 12.31 0.30 22.34
CA GLN A 102 12.60 1.72 22.53
C GLN A 102 13.25 2.34 21.29
N HIS A 103 14.25 1.66 20.72
CA HIS A 103 14.91 2.10 19.49
C HIS A 103 13.92 2.22 18.33
N VAL A 104 13.06 1.21 18.13
CA VAL A 104 12.04 1.26 17.07
C VAL A 104 11.05 2.40 17.31
N ALA A 105 10.61 2.63 18.55
CA ALA A 105 9.71 3.75 18.86
C ALA A 105 10.34 5.13 18.58
N LYS A 106 11.66 5.22 18.72
CA LYS A 106 12.43 6.44 18.44
C LYS A 106 12.58 6.69 16.94
N VAL A 107 12.72 5.65 16.12
CA VAL A 107 13.12 5.80 14.71
C VAL A 107 11.95 5.64 13.74
N TYR A 108 10.98 4.77 14.02
CA TYR A 108 9.90 4.45 13.08
C TYR A 108 8.68 5.36 13.24
N THR A 109 7.87 5.49 12.17
CA THR A 109 6.52 6.07 12.27
C THR A 109 5.64 5.24 13.23
N ASN A 110 4.55 5.81 13.78
CA ASN A 110 3.72 5.07 14.74
C ASN A 110 3.10 3.80 14.12
N THR A 111 2.63 3.88 12.88
CA THR A 111 2.08 2.71 12.17
C THR A 111 3.12 1.62 11.97
N ASP A 112 4.34 2.00 11.61
CA ASP A 112 5.41 1.03 11.34
C ASP A 112 6.01 0.48 12.64
N PHE A 113 6.10 1.30 13.69
CA PHE A 113 6.44 0.86 15.04
C PHE A 113 5.52 -0.27 15.48
N LEU A 114 4.19 -0.14 15.34
CA LEU A 114 3.24 -1.18 15.74
C LEU A 114 3.45 -2.49 14.96
N GLU A 115 3.86 -2.41 13.70
CA GLU A 115 4.14 -3.58 12.87
C GLU A 115 5.45 -4.25 13.24
N VAL A 116 6.53 -3.48 13.42
CA VAL A 116 7.84 -4.00 13.85
C VAL A 116 7.73 -4.57 15.27
N ARG A 117 7.00 -3.90 16.16
CA ARG A 117 6.69 -4.39 17.50
C ARG A 117 6.01 -5.75 17.45
N LYS A 118 5.03 -5.99 16.57
CA LYS A 118 4.43 -7.33 16.42
C LYS A 118 5.48 -8.40 16.06
N GLU A 119 6.48 -8.07 15.25
CA GLU A 119 7.57 -9.00 14.94
C GLU A 119 8.52 -9.21 16.13
N ILE A 120 8.86 -8.17 16.90
CA ILE A 120 9.63 -8.28 18.15
C ILE A 120 8.93 -9.23 19.13
N TYR A 121 7.63 -8.99 19.38
CA TYR A 121 6.84 -9.80 20.32
C TYR A 121 6.76 -11.27 19.87
N LYS A 122 6.47 -11.52 18.59
CA LYS A 122 6.45 -12.89 18.06
C LYS A 122 7.84 -13.53 18.06
N GLY A 123 8.90 -12.74 17.96
CA GLY A 123 10.28 -13.21 18.11
C GLY A 123 10.50 -13.75 19.52
N ALA A 124 10.11 -12.96 20.53
CA ALA A 124 10.30 -13.31 21.92
C ALA A 124 9.46 -14.52 22.40
N TRP A 125 8.22 -14.65 21.93
CA TRP A 125 7.27 -15.65 22.46
C TRP A 125 7.11 -16.89 21.57
N ASN A 126 7.35 -16.77 20.27
CA ASN A 126 7.05 -17.84 19.31
C ASN A 126 8.30 -18.37 18.59
N CYS A 127 9.49 -17.82 18.84
CA CYS A 127 10.72 -18.33 18.26
C CYS A 127 11.59 -18.96 19.36
N SER A 128 12.06 -20.17 19.11
CA SER A 128 13.04 -20.88 19.94
C SER A 128 14.34 -21.02 19.15
N ILE A 129 15.46 -20.83 19.82
CA ILE A 129 16.79 -21.12 19.27
C ILE A 129 17.04 -22.61 19.45
N ASP A 130 17.30 -23.31 18.35
CA ASP A 130 17.59 -24.74 18.33
C ASP A 130 19.09 -24.98 18.49
N SER A 131 19.92 -24.23 17.77
CA SER A 131 21.38 -24.30 17.83
C SER A 131 22.02 -22.96 17.46
N VAL A 132 23.25 -22.77 17.95
CA VAL A 132 24.11 -21.63 17.64
C VAL A 132 25.48 -22.18 17.26
N GLU A 133 25.92 -21.89 16.05
CA GLU A 133 27.21 -22.33 15.51
C GLU A 133 28.00 -21.11 15.05
N ASN A 134 29.31 -21.11 15.25
CA ASN A 134 30.17 -20.02 14.77
C ASN A 134 31.06 -20.55 13.63
N MET A 135 30.92 -19.97 12.43
CA MET A 135 31.67 -20.37 11.24
C MET A 135 32.23 -19.13 10.54
N ASN A 136 33.56 -19.03 10.40
CA ASN A 136 34.23 -17.95 9.66
C ASN A 136 33.80 -16.54 10.09
N GLY A 137 33.63 -16.32 11.40
CA GLY A 137 33.17 -15.04 11.98
C GLY A 137 31.67 -14.79 11.89
N TRP A 138 30.90 -15.70 11.29
CA TRP A 138 29.44 -15.67 11.29
C TRP A 138 28.89 -16.53 12.42
N GLN A 139 27.94 -15.97 13.17
CA GLN A 139 27.07 -16.72 14.06
C GLN A 139 25.87 -17.22 13.26
N VAL A 140 25.80 -18.53 13.04
CA VAL A 140 24.71 -19.23 12.36
C VAL A 140 23.76 -19.79 13.41
N VAL A 141 22.53 -19.28 13.43
CA VAL A 141 21.50 -19.62 14.41
C VAL A 141 20.35 -20.33 13.71
N MET A 142 20.02 -21.54 14.17
CA MET A 142 18.83 -22.26 13.74
C MET A 142 17.67 -21.91 14.66
N ILE A 143 16.56 -21.46 14.07
CA ILE A 143 15.37 -21.02 14.80
C ILE A 143 14.16 -21.85 14.41
N THR A 144 13.49 -22.41 15.41
CA THR A 144 12.15 -22.95 15.30
C THR A 144 11.12 -21.87 15.59
N HIS A 145 10.21 -21.61 14.63
CA HIS A 145 9.08 -20.71 14.80
C HIS A 145 7.79 -21.50 15.01
N LEU A 146 7.13 -21.25 16.14
CA LEU A 146 5.89 -21.88 16.57
C LEU A 146 4.66 -21.07 16.15
N ASP A 147 3.57 -21.78 15.83
CA ASP A 147 2.27 -21.16 15.61
C ASP A 147 1.52 -20.90 16.93
N LYS A 148 0.26 -20.46 16.85
CA LYS A 148 -0.56 -20.19 18.04
C LYS A 148 -0.92 -21.45 18.84
N ARG A 149 -0.86 -22.63 18.22
CA ARG A 149 -1.12 -23.94 18.84
C ARG A 149 0.17 -24.58 19.37
N ARG A 150 1.27 -23.83 19.40
CA ARG A 150 2.63 -24.28 19.77
C ARG A 150 3.16 -25.39 18.86
N GLN A 151 2.65 -25.50 17.64
CA GLN A 151 3.16 -26.43 16.63
C GLN A 151 4.25 -25.77 15.81
N VAL A 152 5.21 -26.57 15.33
CA VAL A 152 6.30 -26.10 14.47
C VAL A 152 5.70 -25.59 13.16
N LYS A 153 5.77 -24.29 12.94
CA LYS A 153 5.33 -23.66 11.70
C LYS A 153 6.42 -23.67 10.65
N THR A 154 7.65 -23.35 11.05
CA THR A 154 8.78 -23.21 10.12
C THR A 154 10.09 -23.24 10.89
N LYS A 155 11.14 -23.81 10.30
CA LYS A 155 12.52 -23.62 10.75
C LYS A 155 13.24 -22.65 9.83
N CYS A 156 14.03 -21.73 10.38
CA CYS A 156 14.78 -20.74 9.61
C CYS A 156 16.22 -20.68 10.11
N LYS A 157 17.14 -20.40 9.19
CA LYS A 157 18.53 -20.05 9.50
C LYS A 157 18.64 -18.53 9.55
N VAL A 158 19.29 -18.01 10.59
CA VAL A 158 19.68 -16.61 10.72
C VAL A 158 21.20 -16.57 10.86
N GLU A 159 21.85 -15.73 10.06
CA GLU A 159 23.29 -15.53 10.07
C GLU A 159 23.54 -14.10 10.55
N LEU A 160 24.33 -13.95 11.61
CA LEU A 160 24.68 -12.67 12.21
C LEU A 160 26.21 -12.53 12.18
N LYS A 161 26.69 -11.42 11.63
CA LYS A 161 28.08 -10.98 11.75
C LYS A 161 28.10 -9.74 12.65
N VAL A 162 28.52 -9.93 13.90
CA VAL A 162 28.44 -8.88 14.93
C VAL A 162 29.31 -7.65 14.58
N PRO A 163 30.58 -7.79 14.16
CA PRO A 163 31.45 -6.64 13.88
C PRO A 163 30.91 -5.76 12.75
N GLU A 164 30.46 -6.37 11.66
CA GLU A 164 29.94 -5.70 10.46
C GLU A 164 28.44 -5.37 10.56
N LYS A 165 27.78 -5.80 11.65
CA LYS A 165 26.34 -5.64 11.87
C LYS A 165 25.49 -6.24 10.73
N GLU A 166 26.00 -7.26 10.06
CA GLU A 166 25.33 -7.94 8.95
C GLU A 166 24.40 -9.03 9.47
N ILE A 167 23.19 -9.08 8.92
CA ILE A 167 22.13 -9.98 9.33
C ILE A 167 21.41 -10.55 8.11
N ASN A 168 21.47 -11.87 7.95
CA ASN A 168 20.76 -12.58 6.91
C ASN A 168 19.77 -13.57 7.52
N CYS A 169 18.58 -13.67 6.93
CA CYS A 169 17.59 -14.67 7.35
C CYS A 169 16.97 -15.32 6.12
N THR A 170 16.90 -16.66 6.11
CA THR A 170 16.38 -17.43 4.97
C THR A 170 14.90 -17.17 4.67
N CYS A 171 14.18 -16.51 5.58
CA CYS A 171 12.80 -16.10 5.34
C CYS A 171 12.67 -14.84 4.46
N GLU A 172 13.74 -14.08 4.29
CA GLU A 172 13.86 -12.93 3.38
C GLU A 172 12.74 -11.90 3.53
N LEU A 173 12.20 -11.74 4.75
CA LEU A 173 11.16 -10.76 5.01
C LEU A 173 11.68 -9.33 4.78
N PHE A 174 12.95 -9.07 5.13
CA PHE A 174 13.55 -7.76 4.90
C PHE A 174 13.63 -7.42 3.42
N LYS A 175 14.07 -8.36 2.56
CA LYS A 175 14.07 -8.15 1.11
C LYS A 175 12.65 -7.90 0.57
N ARG A 176 11.67 -8.67 1.05
CA ARG A 176 10.28 -8.61 0.56
C ARG A 176 9.42 -7.48 1.11
N MET A 177 9.74 -6.95 2.28
CA MET A 177 8.88 -6.00 3.00
C MET A 177 9.64 -4.80 3.53
N GLY A 178 10.98 -4.83 3.55
CA GLY A 178 11.81 -3.79 4.13
C GLY A 178 11.80 -3.73 5.65
N ILE A 179 11.34 -4.78 6.34
CA ILE A 179 11.34 -4.88 7.81
C ILE A 179 11.98 -6.19 8.25
N LEU A 180 12.74 -6.15 9.36
CA LEU A 180 13.30 -7.35 9.96
C LEU A 180 12.20 -8.29 10.47
N CYS A 181 12.44 -9.58 10.37
CA CYS A 181 11.48 -10.59 10.82
C CYS A 181 11.64 -10.94 12.29
N ARG A 182 10.61 -11.53 12.88
CA ARG A 182 10.65 -12.11 14.23
C ARG A 182 11.85 -13.02 14.54
N ARG A 183 12.37 -13.77 13.56
CA ARG A 183 13.53 -14.66 13.77
C ARG A 183 14.80 -13.85 14.00
N VAL A 184 14.98 -12.78 13.21
CA VAL A 184 16.08 -11.82 13.42
C VAL A 184 15.96 -11.18 14.80
N PHE A 185 14.75 -10.73 15.19
CA PHE A 185 14.57 -10.15 16.52
C PHE A 185 14.86 -11.13 17.67
N ALA A 186 14.58 -12.42 17.49
CA ALA A 186 14.96 -13.44 18.46
C ALA A 186 16.49 -13.57 18.57
N VAL A 187 17.22 -13.55 17.46
CA VAL A 187 18.71 -13.55 17.46
C VAL A 187 19.28 -12.28 18.08
N LEU A 188 18.74 -11.10 17.73
CA LEU A 188 19.20 -9.83 18.30
C LEU A 188 19.02 -9.80 19.82
N LYS A 189 17.85 -10.27 20.31
CA LYS A 189 17.58 -10.42 21.73
C LYS A 189 18.58 -11.36 22.41
N ASN A 190 18.89 -12.50 21.80
CA ASN A 190 19.83 -13.48 22.35
C ASN A 190 21.28 -12.95 22.41
N ASN A 191 21.65 -12.04 21.51
CA ASN A 191 22.96 -11.40 21.49
C ASN A 191 22.99 -10.06 22.25
N HIS A 192 21.95 -9.75 23.02
CA HIS A 192 21.83 -8.48 23.76
C HIS A 192 22.00 -7.22 22.89
N ILE A 193 21.62 -7.31 21.62
CA ILE A 193 21.64 -6.17 20.69
C ILE A 193 20.34 -5.39 20.87
N GLU A 194 20.47 -4.17 21.37
CA GLU A 194 19.34 -3.30 21.69
C GLU A 194 18.94 -2.35 20.56
N GLU A 195 19.80 -2.18 19.56
CA GLU A 195 19.55 -1.29 18.43
C GLU A 195 19.55 -2.05 17.10
N ILE A 196 18.61 -1.71 16.23
CA ILE A 196 18.58 -2.24 14.86
C ILE A 196 19.69 -1.53 14.08
N PRO A 197 20.58 -2.26 13.39
CA PRO A 197 21.59 -1.64 12.56
C PRO A 197 20.98 -0.76 11.47
N GLU A 198 21.60 0.40 11.22
CA GLU A 198 21.08 1.47 10.38
C GLU A 198 20.71 0.99 8.95
N GLN A 199 21.49 0.07 8.39
CA GLN A 199 21.26 -0.54 7.08
C GLN A 199 19.94 -1.32 6.95
N TYR A 200 19.34 -1.72 8.08
CA TYR A 200 18.04 -2.40 8.13
C TYR A 200 16.88 -1.45 8.46
N ILE A 201 17.12 -0.14 8.50
CA ILE A 201 16.12 0.89 8.72
C ILE A 201 15.98 1.74 7.46
N LEU A 202 15.06 1.34 6.58
CA LEU A 202 14.83 2.05 5.33
C LEU A 202 14.25 3.45 5.57
N ARG A 203 14.71 4.42 4.77
CA ARG A 203 14.26 5.82 4.83
C ARG A 203 12.75 5.91 4.91
N ARG A 204 12.00 5.21 4.04
CA ARG A 204 10.51 5.22 3.98
C ARG A 204 9.75 4.85 5.26
N TRP A 205 10.42 4.25 6.23
CA TRP A 205 9.81 3.83 7.50
C TRP A 205 10.13 4.76 8.67
N ARG A 206 11.05 5.70 8.47
CA ARG A 206 11.46 6.58 9.54
C ARG A 206 10.42 7.67 9.79
N ARG A 207 10.35 8.14 11.02
CA ARG A 207 9.49 9.27 11.40
C ARG A 207 10.08 10.64 11.06
N ASP A 208 11.37 10.71 10.73
CA ASP A 208 12.12 11.94 10.45
C ASP A 208 12.17 12.30 8.95
N ILE A 209 11.44 11.55 8.09
CA ILE A 209 11.48 11.74 6.63
C ILE A 209 10.90 13.11 6.21
N ILE A 210 9.79 13.50 6.82
CA ILE A 210 9.03 14.69 6.45
C ILE A 210 9.28 15.72 7.54
N SER A 211 10.14 16.69 7.24
CA SER A 211 10.32 17.88 8.10
C SER A 211 8.96 18.52 8.36
N SER A 212 8.71 18.91 9.61
CA SER A 212 7.48 19.57 10.07
C SER A 212 7.06 20.73 9.18
N HIS A 213 8.03 21.42 8.57
CA HIS A 213 7.83 22.52 7.65
C HIS A 213 7.34 22.13 6.25
N LEU A 214 7.75 20.97 5.73
CA LEU A 214 7.27 20.46 4.44
C LEU A 214 5.78 20.10 4.49
N LEU A 215 5.16 20.03 5.68
CA LEU A 215 3.71 19.85 5.82
C LEU A 215 2.93 21.18 5.74
N VAL A 216 3.62 22.31 5.86
CA VAL A 216 3.01 23.65 5.93
C VAL A 216 3.11 24.39 4.60
N ASN A 217 4.15 24.15 3.80
CA ASN A 217 4.38 24.88 2.55
C ASN A 217 4.63 23.94 1.37
N LYS A 218 3.57 23.57 0.64
CA LYS A 218 3.64 22.64 -0.51
C LYS A 218 2.99 23.17 -1.79
N ASN A 219 2.84 24.48 -1.91
CA ASN A 219 2.33 25.07 -3.14
C ASN A 219 3.44 25.37 -4.19
N GLY A 220 4.72 25.04 -3.96
CA GLY A 220 5.79 25.47 -4.89
C GLY A 220 7.06 24.62 -4.99
N LEU A 221 7.08 23.38 -4.52
CA LEU A 221 8.33 22.58 -4.47
C LEU A 221 8.42 21.56 -5.60
N ALA A 222 8.18 21.98 -6.84
CA ALA A 222 8.45 21.12 -7.99
C ALA A 222 9.96 20.98 -8.28
N GLU A 223 10.79 21.98 -8.00
CA GLU A 223 12.22 21.93 -8.35
C GLU A 223 13.06 22.80 -7.40
N MET A 224 13.46 22.30 -6.23
CA MET A 224 14.50 22.96 -5.42
C MET A 224 15.80 22.16 -5.46
N GLU A 225 16.91 22.85 -5.72
CA GLU A 225 18.26 22.28 -5.60
C GLU A 225 18.51 21.70 -4.19
N ASP A 226 19.26 20.59 -4.13
CA ASP A 226 19.56 19.83 -2.90
C ASP A 226 20.18 20.69 -1.78
N LYS A 227 20.93 21.75 -2.14
CA LYS A 227 21.54 22.68 -1.17
C LYS A 227 20.50 23.60 -0.51
N THR A 228 19.59 24.16 -1.29
CA THR A 228 18.49 25.01 -0.80
C THR A 228 17.55 24.22 0.12
N PHE A 229 17.28 22.97 -0.25
CA PHE A 229 16.49 22.05 0.58
C PHE A 229 17.13 21.77 1.95
N LYS A 230 18.46 21.55 2.00
CA LYS A 230 19.20 21.34 3.25
C LYS A 230 19.15 22.58 4.15
N LEU A 231 19.45 23.76 3.60
CA LEU A 231 19.41 25.02 4.34
C LEU A 231 18.03 25.32 4.92
N LEU A 232 16.97 25.12 4.13
CA LEU A 232 15.60 25.28 4.61
C LEU A 232 15.30 24.31 5.75
N THR A 233 15.60 23.02 5.58
CA THR A 233 15.35 22.00 6.60
C THR A 233 16.04 22.34 7.92
N GLU A 234 17.29 22.80 7.87
CA GLU A 234 18.06 23.20 9.04
C GLU A 234 17.51 24.45 9.72
N ALA A 235 17.14 25.48 8.95
CA ALA A 235 16.52 26.70 9.48
C ALA A 235 15.22 26.39 10.23
N TYR A 236 14.36 25.53 9.67
CA TYR A 236 13.12 25.12 10.35
C TYR A 236 13.36 24.29 11.60
N SER A 237 14.30 23.35 11.56
CA SER A 237 14.70 22.57 12.73
C SER A 237 15.16 23.47 13.88
N ASN A 238 15.96 24.50 13.57
CA ASN A 238 16.43 25.47 14.56
C ASN A 238 15.28 26.29 15.16
N MET A 239 14.30 26.66 14.35
CA MET A 239 13.10 27.39 14.81
C MET A 239 12.23 26.52 15.73
N GLU A 240 11.99 25.25 15.35
CA GLU A 240 11.21 24.30 16.17
C GLU A 240 11.91 24.03 17.52
N TYR A 241 13.24 23.80 17.49
CA TYR A 241 14.05 23.65 18.70
C TYR A 241 13.95 24.86 19.64
N CYS A 242 14.04 26.07 19.11
CA CYS A 242 13.86 27.29 19.89
C CYS A 242 12.47 27.32 20.55
N LEU A 243 11.41 27.08 19.78
CA LEU A 243 10.04 27.14 20.30
C LEU A 243 9.79 26.09 21.41
N GLU A 244 10.28 24.86 21.24
CA GLU A 244 10.15 23.81 22.27
C GLU A 244 10.86 24.17 23.59
N ARG A 245 12.01 24.84 23.50
CA ARG A 245 12.80 25.23 24.68
C ARG A 245 12.25 26.48 25.37
N LEU A 246 11.66 27.39 24.61
CA LEU A 246 11.14 28.67 25.08
C LEU A 246 9.69 28.61 25.55
N GLN A 247 8.95 27.53 25.30
CA GLN A 247 7.51 27.42 25.56
C GLN A 247 7.07 27.75 26.99
N ASN A 248 7.95 27.56 27.99
CA ASN A 248 7.65 27.80 29.40
C ASN A 248 8.24 29.11 29.95
N ASP A 249 8.94 29.89 29.12
CA ASP A 249 9.58 31.15 29.49
C ASP A 249 8.99 32.28 28.64
N LYS A 250 7.95 32.93 29.18
CA LYS A 250 7.18 33.97 28.47
C LYS A 250 8.06 35.14 28.01
N GLY A 251 9.06 35.53 28.79
CA GLY A 251 9.94 36.66 28.46
C GLY A 251 10.85 36.35 27.27
N LYS A 252 11.46 35.16 27.27
CA LYS A 252 12.28 34.73 26.13
C LYS A 252 11.44 34.42 24.88
N LEU A 253 10.23 33.90 25.06
CA LEU A 253 9.30 33.69 23.95
C LEU A 253 8.88 35.02 23.31
N GLU A 254 8.64 36.06 24.12
CA GLU A 254 8.32 37.40 23.61
C GLU A 254 9.51 38.03 22.87
N TYR A 255 10.73 37.85 23.38
CA TYR A 255 11.95 38.28 22.68
C TYR A 255 12.14 37.56 21.33
N PHE A 256 11.94 36.24 21.31
CA PHE A 256 12.01 35.44 20.08
C PHE A 256 10.94 35.87 19.07
N PHE A 257 9.71 36.12 19.52
CA PHE A 257 8.65 36.65 18.66
C PHE A 257 8.99 38.03 18.07
N LYS A 258 9.53 38.96 18.87
CA LYS A 258 9.95 40.29 18.38
C LYS A 258 11.07 40.18 17.35
N THR A 259 12.06 39.31 17.61
CA THR A 259 13.20 39.09 16.71
C THR A 259 12.77 38.49 15.38
N THR A 260 11.95 37.45 15.40
CA THR A 260 11.43 36.80 14.19
C THR A 260 10.51 37.73 13.39
N ARG A 261 9.73 38.60 14.06
CA ARG A 261 8.93 39.64 13.41
C ARG A 261 9.80 40.70 12.73
N ALA A 262 10.92 41.09 13.36
CA ALA A 262 11.87 42.03 12.76
C ALA A 262 12.54 41.42 11.52
N MET A 263 12.98 40.16 11.60
CA MET A 263 13.53 39.43 10.45
C MET A 263 12.53 39.33 9.30
N ARG A 264 11.26 39.00 9.59
CA ARG A 264 10.21 38.97 8.57
C ARG A 264 10.08 40.29 7.81
N ARG A 265 10.14 41.43 8.51
CA ARG A 265 10.05 42.75 7.86
C ARG A 265 11.20 43.03 6.89
N VAL A 266 12.38 42.47 7.12
CA VAL A 266 13.52 42.59 6.19
C VAL A 266 13.23 41.84 4.89
N PHE A 267 12.60 40.65 4.97
CA PHE A 267 12.27 39.84 3.79
C PHE A 267 11.00 40.30 3.06
N ASP A 268 10.04 40.90 3.76
CA ASP A 268 8.82 41.46 3.18
C ASP A 268 9.10 42.76 2.37
N GLN A 269 10.28 43.38 2.55
CA GLN A 269 10.71 44.57 1.80
C GLN A 269 11.49 44.24 0.51
N ASP A 270 11.71 42.96 0.23
CA ASP A 270 12.41 42.49 -0.96
C ASP A 270 11.40 42.33 -2.13
N PRO A 271 11.54 43.07 -3.25
CA PRO A 271 10.54 43.13 -4.33
C PRO A 271 10.25 41.79 -5.03
N VAL A 272 11.09 40.77 -4.83
CA VAL A 272 10.96 39.44 -5.46
C VAL A 272 9.86 38.57 -4.83
N ASN A 273 9.39 38.87 -3.62
CA ASN A 273 8.45 38.02 -2.88
C ASN A 273 6.96 38.30 -3.15
N THR A 274 6.64 39.13 -4.15
CA THR A 274 5.25 39.32 -4.59
C THR A 274 4.85 38.11 -5.42
N ILE A 275 4.41 37.04 -4.77
CA ILE A 275 3.66 35.99 -5.45
C ILE A 275 2.36 36.66 -5.89
N ALA A 276 2.32 37.09 -7.16
CA ALA A 276 1.08 37.40 -7.83
C ALA A 276 0.22 36.15 -7.76
N LEU A 277 -0.81 36.18 -6.91
CA LEU A 277 -1.95 35.32 -7.06
C LEU A 277 -2.68 35.82 -8.30
N ASP A 278 -2.23 35.37 -9.48
CA ASP A 278 -3.02 35.53 -10.70
C ASP A 278 -4.21 34.58 -10.58
N ASP A 279 -5.28 35.13 -10.00
CA ASP A 279 -6.64 34.65 -10.24
C ASP A 279 -7.01 35.07 -11.66
N SER A 280 -7.11 34.11 -12.55
CA SER A 280 -8.23 33.98 -13.51
C SER A 280 -7.84 33.00 -14.60
N ASP A 281 -8.85 32.30 -15.09
CA ASP A 281 -8.77 31.21 -16.07
C ASP A 281 -7.98 31.57 -17.36
N GLU A 282 -7.68 32.85 -17.59
CA GLU A 282 -6.90 33.43 -18.69
C GLU A 282 -5.51 32.79 -18.88
N ALA A 283 -4.76 32.57 -17.79
CA ALA A 283 -3.43 31.97 -17.85
C ALA A 283 -3.47 30.51 -18.33
N VAL A 284 -4.54 29.79 -17.97
CA VAL A 284 -4.79 28.41 -18.39
C VAL A 284 -5.18 28.37 -19.87
N PHE A 285 -6.08 29.24 -20.33
CA PHE A 285 -6.49 29.29 -21.74
C PHE A 285 -5.36 29.69 -22.68
N THR A 286 -4.48 30.59 -22.26
CA THR A 286 -3.31 31.02 -23.03
C THR A 286 -2.30 29.88 -23.20
N LEU A 287 -2.11 29.05 -22.17
CA LEU A 287 -1.17 27.93 -22.20
C LEU A 287 -1.62 26.80 -23.15
N PHE A 288 -2.93 26.58 -23.25
CA PHE A 288 -3.51 25.54 -24.10
C PHE A 288 -3.94 26.05 -25.49
N GLY A 289 -3.94 27.37 -25.73
CA GLY A 289 -4.28 27.98 -27.01
C GLY A 289 -5.75 27.75 -27.42
N VAL A 290 -6.66 27.64 -26.45
CA VAL A 290 -8.07 27.28 -26.70
C VAL A 290 -8.99 28.40 -26.22
N SER A 291 -9.81 28.94 -27.13
CA SER A 291 -10.96 29.79 -26.82
C SER A 291 -12.24 28.95 -26.73
N ILE A 292 -13.09 29.18 -25.72
CA ILE A 292 -14.36 28.46 -25.56
C ILE A 292 -15.32 28.85 -26.70
N PRO A 293 -15.84 27.91 -27.51
CA PRO A 293 -16.86 28.22 -28.51
C PRO A 293 -18.19 28.61 -27.83
N GLU A 294 -18.90 29.59 -28.38
CA GLU A 294 -20.23 30.04 -27.88
C GLU A 294 -21.30 28.93 -27.92
N HIS A 295 -21.09 27.87 -28.70
CA HIS A 295 -22.01 26.75 -28.84
C HIS A 295 -21.26 25.41 -28.72
N ILE A 296 -21.60 24.62 -27.71
CA ILE A 296 -21.04 23.28 -27.48
C ILE A 296 -22.10 22.25 -27.89
N GLU A 297 -21.93 21.62 -29.04
CA GLU A 297 -22.71 20.44 -29.43
C GLU A 297 -22.03 19.17 -28.89
N VAL A 298 -22.60 18.60 -27.82
CA VAL A 298 -22.08 17.37 -27.20
C VAL A 298 -22.70 16.16 -27.89
N ASN A 299 -21.97 15.54 -28.82
CA ASN A 299 -22.35 14.25 -29.37
C ASN A 299 -22.05 13.13 -28.35
N ILE A 300 -23.10 12.54 -27.79
CA ILE A 300 -23.00 11.41 -26.87
C ILE A 300 -22.53 10.18 -27.67
N PRO A 301 -21.36 9.58 -27.36
CA PRO A 301 -20.94 8.37 -28.06
C PRO A 301 -21.90 7.21 -27.76
N PRO A 302 -22.12 6.29 -28.72
CA PRO A 302 -22.95 5.11 -28.49
C PRO A 302 -22.39 4.30 -27.31
N VAL A 303 -23.29 3.83 -26.45
CA VAL A 303 -22.97 3.14 -25.20
C VAL A 303 -21.99 1.98 -25.46
N VAL A 304 -20.73 2.16 -25.06
CA VAL A 304 -19.73 1.09 -25.09
C VAL A 304 -19.76 0.35 -23.76
N HIS A 305 -20.17 -0.92 -23.79
CA HIS A 305 -20.04 -1.80 -22.64
C HIS A 305 -18.56 -2.08 -22.37
N ASN A 306 -18.07 -1.60 -21.23
CA ASN A 306 -16.79 -1.99 -20.65
C ASN A 306 -16.79 -3.48 -20.28
N LYS A 307 -15.62 -4.11 -20.36
CA LYS A 307 -15.34 -5.54 -20.06
C LYS A 307 -15.47 -5.86 -18.56
N TRP A 308 -16.59 -5.48 -17.96
CA TRP A 308 -17.10 -5.90 -16.64
C TRP A 308 -18.57 -5.45 -16.44
N GLY A 309 -19.32 -5.17 -17.51
CA GLY A 309 -20.75 -4.86 -17.46
C GLY A 309 -21.67 -6.09 -17.52
N GLY A 310 -21.12 -7.30 -17.43
CA GLY A 310 -21.89 -8.54 -17.49
C GLY A 310 -22.46 -8.92 -16.12
N THR A 311 -23.79 -8.84 -15.99
CA THR A 311 -24.67 -9.50 -15.00
C THR A 311 -24.09 -9.74 -13.59
N LYS A 312 -24.66 -9.05 -12.59
CA LYS A 312 -24.45 -9.23 -11.13
C LYS A 312 -24.86 -10.62 -10.59
N LYS A 313 -24.60 -11.71 -11.29
CA LYS A 313 -24.81 -13.07 -10.81
C LYS A 313 -23.49 -13.81 -10.90
N ARG A 314 -22.95 -14.14 -9.73
CA ARG A 314 -21.85 -15.11 -9.55
C ARG A 314 -22.10 -16.30 -10.48
N MET A 315 -21.09 -16.67 -11.27
CA MET A 315 -21.14 -17.91 -12.05
C MET A 315 -21.31 -19.08 -11.09
N VAL A 316 -22.48 -19.72 -11.14
CA VAL A 316 -22.83 -20.86 -10.31
C VAL A 316 -22.08 -22.09 -10.84
N SER A 317 -21.37 -22.80 -9.96
CA SER A 317 -20.59 -23.98 -10.35
C SER A 317 -21.50 -25.13 -10.79
N ALA A 318 -20.96 -26.09 -11.56
CA ALA A 318 -21.72 -27.28 -11.96
C ALA A 318 -22.24 -28.07 -10.74
N VAL A 319 -21.47 -28.07 -9.64
CA VAL A 319 -21.83 -28.71 -8.37
C VAL A 319 -22.99 -27.97 -7.68
N GLU A 320 -22.96 -26.64 -7.63
CA GLU A 320 -24.05 -25.83 -7.07
C GLU A 320 -25.34 -25.98 -7.90
N ARG A 321 -25.24 -26.08 -9.23
CA ARG A 321 -26.41 -26.37 -10.09
C ARG A 321 -27.02 -27.73 -9.80
N ALA A 322 -26.19 -28.77 -9.69
CA ALA A 322 -26.64 -30.12 -9.37
C ALA A 322 -27.33 -30.21 -8.00
N ALA A 323 -26.77 -29.53 -6.99
CA ALA A 323 -27.31 -29.49 -5.63
C ALA A 323 -28.61 -28.68 -5.49
N ALA A 324 -28.86 -27.70 -6.38
CA ALA A 324 -30.12 -26.97 -6.42
C ALA A 324 -31.23 -27.80 -7.10
N SER A 325 -30.91 -28.53 -8.17
CA SER A 325 -31.86 -29.42 -8.85
C SER A 325 -32.29 -30.63 -8.02
N SER A 326 -31.51 -31.03 -7.02
CA SER A 326 -31.88 -32.12 -6.11
C SER A 326 -32.82 -31.71 -4.97
N LYS A 327 -33.13 -30.40 -4.82
CA LYS A 327 -33.97 -29.87 -3.73
C LYS A 327 -35.42 -29.59 -4.13
N SER A 328 -35.78 -29.66 -5.42
CA SER A 328 -37.18 -29.55 -5.84
C SER A 328 -37.86 -30.91 -5.76
N GLY A 329 -38.79 -31.09 -4.81
CA GLY A 329 -39.62 -32.29 -4.73
C GLY A 329 -40.48 -32.51 -5.99
N PRO A 330 -41.06 -33.70 -6.17
CA PRO A 330 -41.83 -34.06 -7.36
C PRO A 330 -43.04 -33.14 -7.54
N ARG A 331 -43.29 -32.72 -8.78
CA ARG A 331 -44.42 -31.87 -9.17
C ARG A 331 -45.45 -32.71 -9.92
N LYS A 332 -46.74 -32.41 -9.76
CA LYS A 332 -47.79 -33.09 -10.54
C LYS A 332 -47.66 -32.71 -12.01
N CYS A 333 -47.41 -33.68 -12.87
CA CYS A 333 -47.32 -33.47 -14.31
C CYS A 333 -48.72 -33.42 -14.92
N ILE A 334 -49.05 -32.36 -15.66
CA ILE A 334 -50.38 -32.18 -16.27
C ILE A 334 -50.68 -33.28 -17.31
N GLY A 335 -49.66 -33.88 -17.93
CA GLY A 335 -49.84 -34.86 -19.02
C GLY A 335 -50.11 -36.29 -18.55
N CYS A 336 -49.55 -36.71 -17.41
CA CYS A 336 -49.78 -38.05 -16.86
C CYS A 336 -50.47 -38.02 -15.49
N ASN A 337 -50.73 -36.83 -14.95
CA ASN A 337 -51.36 -36.58 -13.65
C ASN A 337 -50.65 -37.18 -12.42
N LEU A 338 -49.38 -37.59 -12.55
CA LEU A 338 -48.57 -38.16 -11.46
C LEU A 338 -47.56 -37.14 -10.90
N TYR A 339 -47.16 -37.30 -9.64
CA TYR A 339 -46.11 -36.50 -8.99
C TYR A 339 -44.73 -37.01 -9.36
N VAL A 340 -44.04 -36.28 -10.24
CA VAL A 340 -42.81 -36.74 -10.93
C VAL A 340 -41.87 -35.57 -11.21
N ASN A 341 -40.60 -35.86 -11.52
CA ASN A 341 -39.55 -34.85 -11.74
C ASN A 341 -39.42 -34.39 -13.20
N HIS A 342 -40.48 -34.49 -14.00
CA HIS A 342 -40.51 -34.02 -15.38
C HIS A 342 -41.68 -33.04 -15.59
N ASN A 343 -41.61 -32.20 -16.63
CA ASN A 343 -42.67 -31.23 -16.95
C ASN A 343 -43.51 -31.69 -18.15
N TRP A 344 -44.61 -30.97 -18.42
CA TRP A 344 -45.55 -31.23 -19.52
C TRP A 344 -44.86 -31.46 -20.88
N ARG A 345 -43.85 -30.64 -21.20
CA ARG A 345 -43.13 -30.70 -22.47
C ARG A 345 -42.34 -32.00 -22.64
N THR A 346 -41.86 -32.55 -21.52
CA THR A 346 -41.05 -33.77 -21.45
C THR A 346 -41.83 -35.03 -21.03
N CYS A 347 -43.16 -34.93 -20.91
CA CYS A 347 -44.00 -36.05 -20.49
C CYS A 347 -44.10 -37.11 -21.59
N LYS A 348 -43.56 -38.30 -21.35
CA LYS A 348 -43.56 -39.40 -22.32
C LYS A 348 -44.98 -39.88 -22.65
N VAL A 349 -45.89 -39.92 -21.68
CA VAL A 349 -47.30 -40.33 -21.90
C VAL A 349 -47.99 -39.41 -22.89
N ARG A 350 -47.78 -38.09 -22.76
CA ARG A 350 -48.30 -37.10 -23.72
C ARG A 350 -47.70 -37.27 -25.10
N ILE A 351 -46.37 -37.39 -25.19
CA ILE A 351 -45.67 -37.51 -26.47
C ILE A 351 -46.12 -38.78 -27.22
N VAL A 352 -46.39 -39.87 -26.50
CA VAL A 352 -46.95 -41.08 -27.10
C VAL A 352 -48.38 -40.82 -27.60
N HIS A 353 -49.27 -40.23 -26.77
CA HIS A 353 -50.64 -39.89 -27.20
C HIS A 353 -50.70 -38.93 -28.40
N GLU A 354 -49.84 -37.91 -28.44
CA GLU A 354 -49.75 -36.97 -29.57
C GLU A 354 -49.25 -37.65 -30.85
N LYS A 355 -48.41 -38.69 -30.73
CA LYS A 355 -47.98 -39.50 -31.87
C LYS A 355 -49.04 -40.49 -32.34
N SER A 356 -49.84 -41.05 -31.41
CA SER A 356 -50.94 -41.95 -31.73
C SER A 356 -52.11 -41.26 -32.44
N ASN A 357 -52.32 -39.95 -32.19
CA ASN A 357 -53.38 -39.16 -32.83
C ASN A 357 -52.96 -38.54 -34.17
N CYS A 358 -51.73 -38.79 -34.63
CA CYS A 358 -51.19 -38.31 -35.90
C CYS A 358 -50.90 -39.47 -36.88
N SER A 359 -51.59 -40.62 -36.71
CA SER A 359 -51.53 -41.78 -37.60
C SER A 359 -52.92 -42.14 -38.09
#